data_AF-A0A1X1QFM7-F1
#
_entry.id   AF-A0A1X1QFM7-F1
#
_cell.length_a   1.000
_cell.length_b   1.000
_cell.length_c   1.000
_cell.angle_alpha   90.00
_cell.angle_beta   90.00
_cell.angle_gamma   90.00
#
_symmetry.space_group_name_H-M   'P 1'
#
loop_
_entity.id
_entity.type
_entity.pdbx_description
1 polymer ?
#
loop_
_entity_poly.entity_id
_entity_poly.type
_entity_poly.pdbx_seq_one_letter_code
_entity_poly.pdbx_strand_id
1 'polypeptide(L)'
;MMGRKIALSICVSTFLIAFTNASANDWNVVQNAQINTITLNQGSAAATDNSLQGVNVVNLAAGDTLSNTTQTTDFSGGAVFELRQSGAGNNNVQSVNIARASRLTDITQRVTGFATAQMTQNVTGTNNVQALNYARSTSTAENVTQDVTGGTVTITNTGTPADTNTQALNYLQSTGDASGTLSQSVTLTTLNVIGSAETGSVRGQAANVLLVNNAVAVSASATTNQSLAVGTINITRDPVSTAPVALYLNRIIAN
;
A
#
# COMPACT_ATOMS: atom_id res chain seq x y z
N MET A 1 -10.68 29.14 -2.58
CA MET A 1 -11.42 27.94 -2.16
C MET A 1 -11.00 27.61 -0.74
N MET A 2 -11.92 27.45 0.21
CA MET A 2 -11.57 27.07 1.58
C MET A 2 -11.40 25.55 1.64
N GLY A 3 -10.16 25.07 1.68
CA GLY A 3 -9.87 23.65 1.95
C GLY A 3 -10.28 23.29 3.37
N ARG A 4 -10.83 22.08 3.56
CA ARG A 4 -11.15 21.56 4.90
C ARG A 4 -9.89 20.96 5.50
N LYS A 5 -9.52 21.42 6.71
CA LYS A 5 -8.40 20.87 7.48
C LYS A 5 -8.92 19.93 8.55
N ILE A 6 -8.40 18.72 8.60
CA ILE A 6 -8.66 17.76 9.68
C ILE A 6 -7.32 17.30 10.22
N ALA A 7 -7.08 17.55 11.50
CA ALA A 7 -5.95 17.03 12.23
C ALA A 7 -6.48 16.10 13.32
N LEU A 8 -5.99 14.87 13.36
CA LEU A 8 -6.43 13.88 14.34
C LEU A 8 -5.25 13.00 14.77
N SER A 9 -5.05 12.88 16.08
CA SER A 9 -4.05 12.01 16.69
C SER A 9 -4.75 11.11 17.70
N ILE A 10 -4.64 9.80 17.51
CA ILE A 10 -5.35 8.80 18.31
C ILE A 10 -4.42 7.61 18.59
N CYS A 11 -4.50 7.07 19.81
CA CYS A 11 -3.91 5.80 20.22
C CYS A 11 -5.06 4.77 20.34
N VAL A 12 -5.18 3.84 19.38
CA VAL A 12 -6.26 2.82 19.32
C VAL A 12 -5.76 1.53 18.69
N SER A 13 -6.48 0.42 18.92
CA SER A 13 -6.17 -0.89 18.32
C SER A 13 -6.69 -1.07 16.89
N THR A 14 -7.70 -0.31 16.45
CA THR A 14 -8.21 -0.26 15.06
C THR A 14 -8.85 1.12 14.82
N PHE A 15 -8.65 1.69 13.63
CA PHE A 15 -9.14 3.02 13.28
C PHE A 15 -9.62 3.08 11.83
N LEU A 16 -10.75 3.75 11.58
CA LEU A 16 -11.27 4.02 10.24
C LEU A 16 -11.89 5.41 10.25
N ILE A 17 -11.35 6.35 9.46
CA ILE A 17 -12.11 7.54 9.05
C ILE A 17 -12.61 7.31 7.64
N ALA A 18 -13.91 7.04 7.52
CA ALA A 18 -14.60 7.09 6.25
C ALA A 18 -15.38 8.41 6.19
N PHE A 19 -14.94 9.35 5.34
CA PHE A 19 -15.79 10.47 4.97
C PHE A 19 -16.75 9.99 3.89
N THR A 20 -17.91 9.48 4.29
CA THR A 20 -18.99 9.23 3.34
C THR A 20 -19.83 10.50 3.21
N ASN A 21 -19.98 10.99 1.98
CA ASN A 21 -20.89 12.08 1.59
C ASN A 21 -20.55 13.53 2.01
N ALA A 22 -19.33 13.81 2.47
CA ALA A 22 -18.85 15.18 2.55
C ALA A 22 -18.20 15.55 1.22
N SER A 23 -18.74 16.52 0.47
CA SER A 23 -18.08 17.06 -0.73
C SER A 23 -17.23 18.27 -0.34
N ALA A 24 -15.97 18.23 -0.74
CA ALA A 24 -15.10 19.40 -0.79
C ALA A 24 -14.15 19.23 -1.96
N ASN A 25 -13.91 20.32 -2.70
CA ASN A 25 -13.01 20.28 -3.84
C ASN A 25 -11.58 19.90 -3.45
N ASP A 26 -11.20 20.16 -2.19
CA ASP A 26 -9.87 19.91 -1.64
C ASP A 26 -9.91 19.60 -0.14
N TRP A 27 -9.24 18.51 0.23
CA TRP A 27 -9.11 18.00 1.59
C TRP A 27 -7.66 18.04 2.04
N ASN A 28 -7.39 18.62 3.21
CA ASN A 28 -6.10 18.57 3.87
C ASN A 28 -6.22 17.76 5.16
N VAL A 29 -5.50 16.63 5.21
CA VAL A 29 -5.62 15.66 6.30
C VAL A 29 -4.27 15.42 6.94
N VAL A 30 -4.20 15.58 8.27
CA VAL A 30 -3.06 15.14 9.08
C VAL A 30 -3.57 14.08 10.05
N GLN A 31 -3.13 12.83 9.86
CA GLN A 31 -3.51 11.69 10.70
C GLN A 31 -2.26 11.01 11.25
N ASN A 32 -2.18 10.92 12.58
CA ASN A 32 -1.16 10.14 13.27
C ASN A 32 -1.82 9.03 14.10
N ALA A 33 -1.46 7.78 13.81
CA ALA A 33 -1.91 6.61 14.54
C ALA A 33 -0.71 5.99 15.28
N GLN A 34 -0.84 5.82 16.60
CA GLN A 34 0.11 5.05 17.40
C GLN A 34 -0.51 3.70 17.75
N ILE A 35 0.15 2.62 17.36
CA ILE A 35 -0.37 1.26 17.44
C ILE A 35 0.64 0.34 18.14
N ASN A 36 0.21 -0.38 19.19
CA ASN A 36 1.10 -1.33 19.88
C ASN A 36 1.15 -2.70 19.19
N THR A 37 0.01 -3.22 18.74
CA THR A 37 -0.14 -4.48 18.01
C THR A 37 -1.46 -4.41 17.24
N ILE A 38 -1.49 -4.93 16.02
CA ILE A 38 -2.73 -5.04 15.25
C ILE A 38 -2.71 -6.29 14.39
N THR A 39 -3.88 -6.92 14.25
CA THR A 39 -4.13 -7.93 13.24
C THR A 39 -5.30 -7.47 12.39
N LEU A 40 -5.05 -7.20 11.11
CA LEU A 40 -6.10 -6.92 10.13
C LEU A 40 -6.39 -8.20 9.35
N ASN A 41 -7.60 -8.73 9.52
CA ASN A 41 -8.10 -9.85 8.74
C ASN A 41 -9.12 -9.33 7.73
N GLN A 42 -8.81 -9.46 6.44
CA GLN A 42 -9.74 -9.21 5.34
C GLN A 42 -10.06 -10.55 4.67
N GLY A 43 -11.26 -11.07 4.93
CA GLY A 43 -11.73 -12.31 4.33
C GLY A 43 -12.86 -12.96 5.13
N SER A 44 -13.86 -13.46 4.42
CA SER A 44 -14.82 -14.48 4.88
C SER A 44 -15.35 -15.23 3.65
N ALA A 45 -16.00 -16.39 3.84
CA ALA A 45 -16.52 -17.27 2.78
C ALA A 45 -17.52 -16.58 1.80
N ALA A 46 -18.02 -15.39 2.14
CA ALA A 46 -18.75 -14.51 1.24
C ALA A 46 -17.93 -13.21 1.05
N ALA A 47 -16.86 -13.29 0.26
CA ALA A 47 -15.96 -12.17 0.06
C ALA A 47 -16.69 -11.02 -0.65
N THR A 48 -16.78 -9.86 0.00
CA THR A 48 -17.30 -8.64 -0.61
C THR A 48 -16.25 -8.09 -1.56
N ASP A 49 -16.57 -7.99 -2.85
CA ASP A 49 -15.73 -7.27 -3.81
C ASP A 49 -15.60 -5.79 -3.42
N ASN A 50 -14.48 -5.18 -3.79
CA ASN A 50 -14.19 -3.75 -3.58
C ASN A 50 -14.11 -3.32 -2.09
N SER A 51 -13.71 -4.23 -1.20
CA SER A 51 -13.47 -3.93 0.21
C SER A 51 -12.20 -3.09 0.40
N LEU A 52 -12.28 -2.08 1.25
CA LEU A 52 -11.15 -1.24 1.66
C LEU A 52 -10.96 -1.38 3.18
N GLN A 53 -9.83 -1.92 3.61
CA GLN A 53 -9.51 -2.09 5.02
C GLN A 53 -8.14 -1.49 5.33
N GLY A 54 -8.06 -0.66 6.37
CA GLY A 54 -6.78 -0.17 6.87
C GLY A 54 -6.86 0.49 8.24
N VAL A 55 -5.73 1.01 8.70
CA VAL A 55 -5.61 1.71 10.00
C VAL A 55 -5.78 3.21 9.82
N ASN A 56 -5.03 3.78 8.90
CA ASN A 56 -5.02 5.20 8.64
C ASN A 56 -5.56 5.45 7.24
N VAL A 57 -6.88 5.63 7.14
CA VAL A 57 -7.60 5.64 5.87
C VAL A 57 -8.14 7.02 5.55
N VAL A 58 -7.87 7.48 4.33
CA VAL A 58 -8.56 8.56 3.64
C VAL A 58 -9.03 8.01 2.30
N ASN A 59 -10.34 7.95 2.14
CA ASN A 59 -10.99 7.48 0.92
C ASN A 59 -12.04 8.52 0.52
N LEU A 60 -11.71 9.35 -0.46
CA LEU A 60 -12.57 10.41 -0.95
C LEU A 60 -13.41 9.92 -2.13
N ALA A 61 -14.51 10.64 -2.38
CA ALA A 61 -15.37 10.39 -3.53
C ALA A 61 -14.66 10.73 -4.85
N ALA A 62 -15.25 10.23 -5.96
CA ALA A 62 -14.78 10.61 -7.29
C ALA A 62 -14.91 12.14 -7.50
N GLY A 63 -13.91 12.73 -8.14
CA GLY A 63 -13.81 14.18 -8.38
C GLY A 63 -13.07 14.98 -7.30
N ASP A 64 -12.91 14.45 -6.10
CA ASP A 64 -12.28 15.19 -5.00
C ASP A 64 -10.74 15.14 -5.07
N THR A 65 -10.11 16.22 -4.59
CA THR A 65 -8.66 16.31 -4.40
C THR A 65 -8.30 16.06 -2.94
N LEU A 66 -7.31 15.21 -2.72
CA LEU A 66 -6.61 15.13 -1.45
C LEU A 66 -5.27 15.86 -1.62
N SER A 67 -5.05 16.91 -0.84
CA SER A 67 -3.82 17.69 -0.87
C SER A 67 -3.15 17.77 0.50
N ASN A 68 -1.84 18.08 0.50
CA ASN A 68 -1.10 18.47 1.71
C ASN A 68 -1.30 17.49 2.88
N THR A 69 -1.39 16.20 2.57
CA THR A 69 -1.88 15.20 3.51
C THR A 69 -0.72 14.39 4.06
N THR A 70 -0.67 14.26 5.39
CA THR A 70 0.32 13.43 6.08
C THR A 70 -0.39 12.33 6.86
N GLN A 71 -0.09 11.09 6.52
CA GLN A 71 -0.51 9.90 7.26
C GLN A 71 0.72 9.25 7.88
N THR A 72 0.78 9.18 9.20
CA THR A 72 1.81 8.44 9.92
C THR A 72 1.16 7.36 10.76
N THR A 73 1.65 6.13 10.62
CA THR A 73 1.35 5.05 11.55
C THR A 73 2.66 4.63 12.21
N ASP A 74 2.74 4.83 13.52
CA ASP A 74 3.89 4.53 14.34
C ASP A 74 3.59 3.35 15.26
N PHE A 75 4.45 2.34 15.18
CA PHE A 75 4.40 1.10 15.92
C PHE A 75 5.37 1.08 17.13
N SER A 76 5.70 2.27 17.62
CA SER A 76 6.61 2.51 18.75
C SER A 76 6.45 1.48 19.87
N GLY A 77 7.59 0.95 20.36
CA GLY A 77 7.61 -0.09 21.41
C GLY A 77 7.90 -1.51 20.90
N GLY A 78 8.24 -1.66 19.62
CA GLY A 78 8.60 -2.96 19.05
C GLY A 78 7.38 -3.81 18.72
N ALA A 79 6.32 -3.19 18.19
CA ALA A 79 5.10 -3.87 17.82
C ALA A 79 5.35 -5.06 16.88
N VAL A 80 4.50 -6.06 17.03
CA VAL A 80 4.25 -7.06 16.00
C VAL A 80 2.90 -6.75 15.38
N PHE A 81 2.81 -6.70 14.06
CA PHE A 81 1.52 -6.59 13.39
C PHE A 81 1.37 -7.55 12.22
N GLU A 82 0.12 -7.87 11.90
CA GLU A 82 -0.21 -8.81 10.86
C GLU A 82 -1.31 -8.27 9.95
N LEU A 83 -1.09 -8.40 8.64
CA LEU A 83 -2.07 -8.20 7.58
C LEU A 83 -2.35 -9.56 6.96
N ARG A 84 -3.59 -10.04 7.07
CA ARG A 84 -4.04 -11.30 6.48
C ARG A 84 -5.17 -11.02 5.51
N GLN A 85 -4.95 -11.33 4.24
CA GLN A 85 -5.95 -11.21 3.19
C GLN A 85 -6.27 -12.59 2.62
N SER A 86 -7.54 -13.00 2.66
CA SER A 86 -7.98 -14.30 2.16
C SER A 86 -9.38 -14.29 1.54
N GLY A 87 -9.69 -15.36 0.79
CA GLY A 87 -11.00 -15.56 0.17
C GLY A 87 -11.03 -15.30 -1.34
N ALA A 88 -12.24 -15.24 -1.90
CA ALA A 88 -12.49 -15.22 -3.35
C ALA A 88 -12.84 -13.84 -3.92
N GLY A 89 -12.79 -12.78 -3.10
CA GLY A 89 -13.23 -11.44 -3.52
C GLY A 89 -12.23 -10.77 -4.44
N ASN A 90 -12.73 -9.84 -5.25
CA ASN A 90 -11.97 -9.06 -6.23
C ASN A 90 -11.80 -7.61 -5.78
N ASN A 91 -10.74 -6.97 -6.28
CA ASN A 91 -10.47 -5.54 -6.09
C ASN A 91 -10.39 -5.09 -4.62
N ASN A 92 -10.04 -6.00 -3.71
CA ASN A 92 -9.92 -5.66 -2.30
C ASN A 92 -8.56 -5.03 -2.01
N VAL A 93 -8.57 -4.00 -1.17
CA VAL A 93 -7.37 -3.33 -0.70
C VAL A 93 -7.28 -3.48 0.80
N GLN A 94 -6.14 -3.99 1.27
CA GLN A 94 -5.76 -4.02 2.69
C GLN A 94 -4.44 -3.28 2.87
N SER A 95 -4.41 -2.25 3.72
CA SER A 95 -3.17 -1.50 3.95
C SER A 95 -3.12 -0.85 5.32
N VAL A 96 -1.94 -0.50 5.83
CA VAL A 96 -1.83 0.28 7.07
C VAL A 96 -2.29 1.72 6.81
N ASN A 97 -1.64 2.41 5.87
CA ASN A 97 -2.03 3.73 5.41
C ASN A 97 -2.72 3.64 4.03
N ILE A 98 -3.81 4.38 3.85
CA ILE A 98 -4.59 4.43 2.61
C ILE A 98 -4.91 5.88 2.28
N ALA A 99 -4.53 6.30 1.07
CA ALA A 99 -4.92 7.56 0.45
C ALA A 99 -5.55 7.27 -0.92
N ARG A 100 -6.86 7.48 -1.04
CA ARG A 100 -7.59 7.30 -2.30
C ARG A 100 -8.42 8.54 -2.61
N ALA A 101 -8.23 9.10 -3.79
CA ALA A 101 -8.95 10.29 -4.27
C ALA A 101 -8.94 10.34 -5.80
N SER A 102 -9.59 11.34 -6.41
CA SER A 102 -9.40 11.58 -7.84
C SER A 102 -8.00 12.11 -8.10
N ARG A 103 -7.61 13.13 -7.34
CA ARG A 103 -6.28 13.78 -7.41
C ARG A 103 -5.57 13.64 -6.07
N LEU A 104 -4.30 13.29 -6.13
CA LEU A 104 -3.38 13.26 -5.00
C LEU A 104 -2.31 14.32 -5.25
N THR A 105 -2.14 15.26 -4.31
CA THR A 105 -1.11 16.31 -4.38
C THR A 105 -0.44 16.46 -3.02
N ASP A 106 0.89 16.46 -2.97
CA ASP A 106 1.65 16.65 -1.71
C ASP A 106 1.21 15.66 -0.62
N ILE A 107 1.27 14.37 -0.94
CA ILE A 107 0.87 13.27 -0.05
C ILE A 107 2.11 12.67 0.59
N THR A 108 2.10 12.51 1.90
CA THR A 108 3.13 11.78 2.64
C THR A 108 2.50 10.67 3.47
N GLN A 109 2.92 9.44 3.24
CA GLN A 109 2.54 8.27 4.04
C GLN A 109 3.78 7.67 4.71
N ARG A 110 3.72 7.39 6.01
CA ARG A 110 4.81 6.77 6.77
C ARG A 110 4.29 5.62 7.62
N VAL A 111 4.95 4.47 7.53
CA VAL A 111 4.80 3.37 8.49
C VAL A 111 6.15 3.16 9.18
N THR A 112 6.20 3.32 10.50
CA THR A 112 7.45 3.31 11.25
C THR A 112 7.35 2.53 12.57
N GLY A 113 8.48 2.21 13.18
CA GLY A 113 8.57 1.81 14.59
C GLY A 113 8.27 0.33 14.91
N PHE A 114 7.93 -0.50 13.92
CA PHE A 114 7.58 -1.91 14.16
C PHE A 114 8.81 -2.80 14.32
N ALA A 115 8.73 -3.81 15.19
CA ALA A 115 9.74 -4.87 15.27
C ALA A 115 9.50 -5.92 14.19
N THR A 116 8.24 -6.33 14.00
CA THR A 116 7.86 -7.36 13.02
C THR A 116 6.56 -7.01 12.33
N ALA A 117 6.54 -7.12 11.00
CA ALA A 117 5.34 -7.07 10.17
C ALA A 117 5.17 -8.40 9.43
N GLN A 118 3.98 -8.98 9.46
CA GLN A 118 3.65 -10.16 8.65
C GLN A 118 2.54 -9.80 7.67
N MET A 119 2.77 -10.09 6.40
CA MET A 119 1.82 -9.86 5.31
C MET A 119 1.53 -11.17 4.63
N THR A 120 0.35 -11.73 4.85
CA THR A 120 -0.08 -12.99 4.23
C THR A 120 -1.23 -12.73 3.29
N GLN A 121 -1.05 -13.08 2.02
CA GLN A 121 -2.09 -13.01 1.01
C GLN A 121 -2.36 -14.43 0.48
N ASN A 122 -3.58 -14.90 0.69
CA ASN A 122 -4.07 -16.21 0.23
C ASN A 122 -5.46 -16.02 -0.38
N VAL A 123 -5.50 -15.37 -1.53
CA VAL A 123 -6.73 -15.02 -2.24
C VAL A 123 -6.82 -15.78 -3.56
N THR A 124 -8.03 -16.17 -3.93
CA THR A 124 -8.34 -16.79 -5.24
C THR A 124 -8.98 -15.81 -6.22
N GLY A 125 -9.45 -14.66 -5.73
CA GLY A 125 -9.95 -13.57 -6.57
C GLY A 125 -8.82 -12.78 -7.25
N THR A 126 -9.20 -11.71 -7.96
CA THR A 126 -8.31 -10.91 -8.83
C THR A 126 -8.17 -9.46 -8.36
N ASN A 127 -7.10 -8.80 -8.78
CA ASN A 127 -6.82 -7.38 -8.54
C ASN A 127 -6.80 -6.95 -7.05
N ASN A 128 -6.50 -7.89 -6.14
CA ASN A 128 -6.35 -7.59 -4.73
C ASN A 128 -4.99 -6.96 -4.44
N VAL A 129 -4.94 -5.98 -3.55
CA VAL A 129 -3.71 -5.31 -3.14
C VAL A 129 -3.57 -5.38 -1.62
N GLN A 130 -2.43 -5.87 -1.16
CA GLN A 130 -2.00 -5.78 0.23
C GLN A 130 -0.76 -4.90 0.30
N ALA A 131 -0.80 -3.83 1.11
CA ALA A 131 0.32 -2.90 1.25
C ALA A 131 0.57 -2.42 2.69
N LEU A 132 1.68 -1.75 2.95
CA LEU A 132 1.81 -0.94 4.18
C LEU A 132 1.39 0.51 3.91
N ASN A 133 1.89 1.09 2.83
CA ASN A 133 1.40 2.35 2.29
C ASN A 133 0.69 2.11 0.95
N TYR A 134 -0.55 2.56 0.84
CA TYR A 134 -1.34 2.51 -0.37
C TYR A 134 -1.80 3.91 -0.77
N ALA A 135 -1.51 4.29 -2.01
CA ALA A 135 -2.00 5.50 -2.64
C ALA A 135 -2.60 5.19 -4.01
N ARG A 136 -3.80 5.70 -4.27
CA ARG A 136 -4.44 5.60 -5.59
C ARG A 136 -5.13 6.88 -6.00
N SER A 137 -4.75 7.40 -7.16
CA SER A 137 -5.46 8.45 -7.88
C SER A 137 -6.17 7.89 -9.11
N THR A 138 -7.30 8.50 -9.49
CA THR A 138 -7.96 8.20 -10.76
C THR A 138 -7.63 9.18 -11.88
N SER A 139 -7.04 10.34 -11.56
CA SER A 139 -6.67 11.35 -12.56
C SER A 139 -5.23 11.84 -12.47
N THR A 140 -4.74 12.22 -11.29
CA THR A 140 -3.38 12.78 -11.16
C THR A 140 -2.76 12.39 -9.83
N ALA A 141 -1.49 11.99 -9.85
CA ALA A 141 -0.64 11.88 -8.66
C ALA A 141 0.55 12.82 -8.77
N GLU A 142 0.67 13.74 -7.83
CA GLU A 142 1.70 14.76 -7.78
C GLU A 142 2.34 14.79 -6.38
N ASN A 143 3.67 14.85 -6.30
CA ASN A 143 4.40 14.97 -5.03
C ASN A 143 3.97 13.94 -3.98
N VAL A 144 4.04 12.65 -4.31
CA VAL A 144 3.65 11.56 -3.41
C VAL A 144 4.88 10.89 -2.83
N THR A 145 4.98 10.88 -1.51
CA THR A 145 6.05 10.23 -0.74
C THR A 145 5.47 9.10 0.12
N GLN A 146 6.03 7.90 0.01
CA GLN A 146 5.71 6.77 0.86
C GLN A 146 7.00 6.24 1.50
N ASP A 147 6.99 6.07 2.81
CA ASP A 147 8.14 5.58 3.56
C ASP A 147 7.74 4.44 4.51
N VAL A 148 8.58 3.41 4.55
CA VAL A 148 8.47 2.29 5.49
C VAL A 148 9.81 2.13 6.19
N THR A 149 9.81 2.25 7.51
CA THR A 149 10.99 2.02 8.34
C THR A 149 10.66 1.04 9.46
N GLY A 150 11.46 -0.01 9.65
CA GLY A 150 11.20 -0.97 10.73
C GLY A 150 12.22 -2.10 10.85
N GLY A 151 11.87 -3.09 11.66
CA GLY A 151 12.69 -4.27 11.90
C GLY A 151 12.56 -5.30 10.77
N THR A 152 11.78 -6.34 11.01
CA THR A 152 11.57 -7.46 10.09
C THR A 152 10.23 -7.34 9.38
N VAL A 153 10.22 -7.56 8.06
CA VAL A 153 8.98 -7.81 7.32
C VAL A 153 9.02 -9.20 6.72
N THR A 154 7.92 -9.95 6.87
CA THR A 154 7.71 -11.22 6.17
C THR A 154 6.52 -11.08 5.24
N ILE A 155 6.75 -11.25 3.94
CA ILE A 155 5.72 -11.27 2.89
C ILE A 155 5.51 -12.71 2.45
N THR A 156 4.29 -13.19 2.59
CA THR A 156 3.88 -14.57 2.29
C THR A 156 2.74 -14.56 1.28
N ASN A 157 2.93 -15.23 0.15
CA ASN A 157 1.90 -15.51 -0.85
C ASN A 157 1.80 -17.03 -1.04
N THR A 158 0.66 -17.61 -0.69
CA THR A 158 0.45 -19.07 -0.66
C THR A 158 -0.71 -19.53 -1.53
N GLY A 159 -1.42 -18.62 -2.20
CA GLY A 159 -2.47 -18.99 -3.16
C GLY A 159 -1.86 -19.40 -4.50
N THR A 160 -2.63 -20.07 -5.37
CA THR A 160 -2.38 -20.00 -6.82
C THR A 160 -2.71 -18.57 -7.22
N PRO A 161 -1.74 -17.67 -7.39
CA PRO A 161 -2.07 -16.28 -7.60
C PRO A 161 -2.79 -16.21 -8.94
N ALA A 162 -4.03 -15.73 -8.95
CA ALA A 162 -4.49 -15.11 -10.18
C ALA A 162 -3.50 -13.99 -10.49
N ASP A 163 -3.05 -13.88 -11.74
CA ASP A 163 -1.91 -13.06 -12.22
C ASP A 163 -2.00 -11.54 -11.94
N THR A 164 -2.95 -11.12 -11.11
CA THR A 164 -3.36 -9.75 -10.85
C THR A 164 -3.34 -9.34 -9.37
N ASN A 165 -2.98 -10.21 -8.42
CA ASN A 165 -2.87 -9.82 -7.02
C ASN A 165 -1.48 -9.26 -6.69
N THR A 166 -1.40 -8.29 -5.78
CA THR A 166 -0.14 -7.60 -5.44
C THR A 166 0.07 -7.57 -3.93
N GLN A 167 1.29 -7.88 -3.49
CA GLN A 167 1.80 -7.53 -2.16
C GLN A 167 2.96 -6.55 -2.32
N ALA A 168 2.89 -5.41 -1.66
CA ALA A 168 3.93 -4.38 -1.71
C ALA A 168 4.17 -3.76 -0.33
N LEU A 169 5.33 -3.17 -0.06
CA LEU A 169 5.45 -2.32 1.13
C LEU A 169 4.89 -0.92 0.84
N ASN A 170 5.32 -0.36 -0.29
CA ASN A 170 4.79 0.88 -0.85
C ASN A 170 4.09 0.60 -2.18
N TYR A 171 2.85 1.04 -2.32
CA TYR A 171 2.07 0.94 -3.55
C TYR A 171 1.48 2.30 -3.92
N LEU A 172 1.84 2.80 -5.09
CA LEU A 172 1.23 3.98 -5.71
C LEU A 172 0.70 3.61 -7.10
N GLN A 173 -0.57 3.93 -7.34
CA GLN A 173 -1.18 3.83 -8.66
C GLN A 173 -1.86 5.13 -9.07
N SER A 174 -1.53 5.64 -10.26
CA SER A 174 -2.30 6.68 -10.94
C SER A 174 -2.85 6.12 -12.25
N THR A 175 -4.17 6.20 -12.45
CA THR A 175 -4.75 5.83 -13.76
C THR A 175 -4.74 6.96 -14.77
N GLY A 176 -4.35 8.17 -14.37
CA GLY A 176 -4.09 9.29 -15.28
C GLY A 176 -2.62 9.70 -15.23
N ASP A 177 -2.37 11.00 -15.12
CA ASP A 177 -1.01 11.54 -15.17
C ASP A 177 -0.28 11.42 -13.83
N ALA A 178 1.05 11.56 -13.90
CA ALA A 178 1.87 11.75 -12.72
C ALA A 178 2.90 12.87 -12.96
N SER A 179 3.15 13.68 -11.93
CA SER A 179 4.03 14.85 -12.00
C SER A 179 4.77 15.09 -10.68
N GLY A 180 5.72 16.02 -10.69
CA GLY A 180 6.46 16.41 -9.48
C GLY A 180 7.36 15.27 -8.98
N THR A 181 7.50 15.12 -7.67
CA THR A 181 8.35 14.06 -7.09
C THR A 181 7.53 12.88 -6.56
N LEU A 182 7.74 11.69 -7.11
CA LEU A 182 7.17 10.45 -6.58
C LEU A 182 8.28 9.66 -5.88
N SER A 183 8.20 9.54 -4.56
CA SER A 183 9.24 8.93 -3.75
C SER A 183 8.71 7.72 -2.97
N GLN A 184 9.42 6.60 -3.05
CA GLN A 184 9.15 5.41 -2.24
C GLN A 184 10.44 4.94 -1.58
N SER A 185 10.44 4.84 -0.26
CA SER A 185 11.59 4.37 0.51
C SER A 185 11.21 3.24 1.46
N VAL A 186 12.11 2.27 1.56
CA VAL A 186 12.01 1.16 2.50
C VAL A 186 13.35 0.99 3.20
N THR A 187 13.32 1.07 4.53
CA THR A 187 14.48 0.80 5.40
C THR A 187 14.13 -0.29 6.39
N LEU A 188 14.73 -1.48 6.24
CA LEU A 188 14.45 -2.64 7.09
C LEU A 188 15.73 -3.29 7.61
N THR A 189 15.62 -3.96 8.76
CA THR A 189 16.66 -4.90 9.20
C THR A 189 16.63 -6.15 8.34
N THR A 190 15.43 -6.73 8.16
CA THR A 190 15.23 -8.01 7.46
C THR A 190 13.98 -7.96 6.60
N LEU A 191 14.09 -8.49 5.38
CA LEU A 191 12.95 -8.76 4.50
C LEU A 191 12.93 -10.26 4.16
N ASN A 192 11.90 -10.96 4.61
CA ASN A 192 11.64 -12.35 4.24
C ASN A 192 10.53 -12.38 3.18
N VAL A 193 10.77 -13.12 2.10
CA VAL A 193 9.82 -13.32 1.02
C VAL A 193 9.58 -14.81 0.87
N ILE A 194 8.33 -15.21 1.04
CA ILE A 194 7.85 -16.58 0.93
C ILE A 194 6.80 -16.58 -0.18
N GLY A 195 7.15 -17.13 -1.33
CA GLY A 195 6.28 -17.14 -2.51
C GLY A 195 5.88 -18.55 -2.95
N SER A 196 4.62 -18.68 -3.40
CA SER A 196 4.14 -19.78 -4.22
C SER A 196 4.47 -19.54 -5.71
N ALA A 197 4.12 -20.48 -6.59
CA ALA A 197 4.44 -20.42 -8.02
C ALA A 197 3.79 -19.18 -8.70
N GLU A 198 4.59 -18.31 -9.32
CA GLU A 198 4.07 -17.34 -10.28
C GLU A 198 3.92 -18.04 -11.65
N THR A 199 2.68 -18.29 -12.09
CA THR A 199 2.40 -18.88 -13.42
C THR A 199 2.09 -17.86 -14.52
N GLY A 200 2.27 -16.55 -14.25
CA GLY A 200 1.97 -15.50 -15.22
C GLY A 200 2.70 -14.18 -14.95
N SER A 201 2.72 -13.32 -15.97
CA SER A 201 3.71 -12.24 -16.12
C SER A 201 3.38 -10.92 -15.39
N VAL A 202 2.27 -10.78 -14.64
CA VAL A 202 1.76 -9.41 -14.40
C VAL A 202 1.70 -8.93 -12.95
N ARG A 203 1.49 -9.72 -11.87
CA ARG A 203 1.49 -9.15 -10.48
C ARG A 203 1.95 -10.15 -9.40
N GLY A 204 2.87 -9.70 -8.55
CA GLY A 204 3.66 -10.50 -7.60
C GLY A 204 4.07 -9.74 -6.33
N GLN A 205 5.10 -10.22 -5.62
CA GLN A 205 5.64 -9.62 -4.39
C GLN A 205 6.69 -8.54 -4.70
N ALA A 206 6.56 -7.35 -4.11
CA ALA A 206 7.47 -6.23 -4.34
C ALA A 206 7.77 -5.43 -3.06
N ALA A 207 8.87 -4.68 -3.02
CA ALA A 207 9.09 -3.69 -1.97
C ALA A 207 8.38 -2.37 -2.34
N ASN A 208 8.69 -1.83 -3.52
CA ASN A 208 8.09 -0.61 -4.06
C ASN A 208 7.37 -0.89 -5.40
N VAL A 209 6.11 -0.46 -5.51
CA VAL A 209 5.32 -0.49 -6.74
C VAL A 209 4.84 0.91 -7.11
N LEU A 210 5.15 1.30 -8.35
CA LEU A 210 4.64 2.50 -9.00
C LEU A 210 3.97 2.12 -10.33
N LEU A 211 2.66 2.35 -10.43
CA LEU A 211 1.87 2.09 -11.64
C LEU A 211 1.32 3.40 -12.17
N VAL A 212 1.65 3.74 -13.41
CA VAL A 212 1.09 4.93 -14.07
C VAL A 212 0.70 4.53 -15.49
N ASN A 213 -0.59 4.70 -15.82
CA ASN A 213 -1.19 4.32 -17.12
C ASN A 213 -0.75 5.22 -18.30
N ASN A 214 0.18 6.15 -18.08
CA ASN A 214 0.71 7.00 -19.15
C ASN A 214 2.25 7.03 -19.04
N ALA A 215 2.87 5.98 -19.57
CA ALA A 215 4.33 5.76 -19.58
C ALA A 215 5.14 6.97 -20.08
N VAL A 216 4.56 7.72 -21.03
CA VAL A 216 5.19 8.87 -21.69
C VAL A 216 5.17 10.12 -20.79
N ALA A 217 4.27 10.18 -19.79
CA ALA A 217 4.16 11.30 -18.86
C ALA A 217 5.06 11.17 -17.61
N VAL A 218 5.35 9.94 -17.16
CA VAL A 218 6.19 9.69 -15.97
C VAL A 218 7.63 10.19 -16.19
N SER A 219 8.14 10.20 -17.42
CA SER A 219 9.50 10.62 -17.73
C SER A 219 9.64 12.10 -18.13
N ALA A 220 8.55 12.78 -18.50
CA ALA A 220 8.59 14.18 -18.95
C ALA A 220 8.26 15.20 -17.84
N SER A 221 7.48 14.82 -16.82
CA SER A 221 6.99 15.74 -15.78
C SER A 221 7.17 15.24 -14.33
N ALA A 222 7.51 13.96 -14.13
CA ALA A 222 7.73 13.39 -12.81
C ALA A 222 9.19 12.95 -12.59
N THR A 223 9.71 13.18 -11.39
CA THR A 223 10.93 12.58 -10.88
C THR A 223 10.56 11.40 -10.00
N THR A 224 11.06 10.20 -10.31
CA THR A 224 10.79 8.99 -9.53
C THR A 224 12.02 8.60 -8.73
N ASN A 225 11.86 8.54 -7.40
CA ASN A 225 12.91 8.16 -6.46
C ASN A 225 12.46 6.89 -5.72
N GLN A 226 13.09 5.75 -6.00
CA GLN A 226 12.79 4.51 -5.28
C GLN A 226 14.05 3.98 -4.61
N SER A 227 14.00 3.82 -3.29
CA SER A 227 15.13 3.35 -2.49
C SER A 227 14.74 2.15 -1.64
N LEU A 228 15.70 1.24 -1.50
CA LEU A 228 15.60 0.05 -0.67
C LEU A 228 16.90 -0.12 0.09
N ALA A 229 16.84 -0.03 1.41
CA ALA A 229 17.94 -0.28 2.34
C ALA A 229 17.54 -1.41 3.27
N VAL A 230 17.98 -2.64 2.98
CA VAL A 230 17.66 -3.83 3.78
C VAL A 230 18.95 -4.52 4.22
N GLY A 231 19.09 -4.79 5.52
CA GLY A 231 20.25 -5.49 6.06
C GLY A 231 20.35 -6.93 5.56
N THR A 232 19.24 -7.67 5.56
CA THR A 232 19.19 -9.06 5.07
C THR A 232 17.92 -9.32 4.27
N ILE A 233 18.06 -9.92 3.08
CA ILE A 233 16.94 -10.37 2.25
C ILE A 233 16.98 -11.90 2.19
N ASN A 234 15.93 -12.55 2.67
CA ASN A 234 15.73 -13.99 2.57
C ASN A 234 14.60 -14.28 1.60
N ILE A 235 14.89 -15.03 0.53
CA ILE A 235 13.87 -15.48 -0.43
C ILE A 235 13.74 -16.99 -0.29
N THR A 236 12.57 -17.44 0.12
CA THR A 236 12.24 -18.85 0.30
C THR A 236 11.12 -19.23 -0.65
N ARG A 237 11.30 -20.36 -1.33
CA ARG A 237 10.27 -20.96 -2.18
C ARG A 237 9.33 -21.81 -1.34
N ASP A 238 8.03 -21.71 -1.62
CA ASP A 238 7.06 -22.68 -1.13
C ASP A 238 7.42 -24.09 -1.65
N PRO A 239 7.66 -25.09 -0.78
CA PRO A 239 8.08 -26.43 -1.18
C PRO A 239 7.15 -27.13 -2.18
N VAL A 240 5.89 -26.71 -2.33
CA VAL A 240 4.95 -27.29 -3.30
C VAL A 240 4.94 -26.61 -4.68
N SER A 241 5.53 -25.42 -4.81
CA SER A 241 5.65 -24.69 -6.07
C SER A 241 6.78 -25.28 -6.93
N THR A 242 6.67 -25.30 -8.27
CA THR A 242 7.78 -25.60 -9.22
C THR A 242 8.35 -24.37 -9.92
N ALA A 243 7.72 -23.20 -9.79
CA ALA A 243 8.13 -21.96 -10.43
C ALA A 243 9.12 -21.15 -9.56
N PRO A 244 9.94 -20.28 -10.15
CA PRO A 244 10.83 -19.39 -9.40
C PRO A 244 10.03 -18.40 -8.54
N VAL A 245 10.55 -18.07 -7.36
CA VAL A 245 10.06 -16.95 -6.54
C VAL A 245 10.85 -15.71 -6.91
N ALA A 246 10.15 -14.61 -7.19
CA ALA A 246 10.74 -13.32 -7.50
C ALA A 246 10.29 -12.26 -6.49
N LEU A 247 11.25 -11.45 -6.03
CA LEU A 247 10.98 -10.18 -5.36
C LEU A 247 11.36 -9.06 -6.32
N TYR A 248 10.40 -8.19 -6.64
CA TYR A 248 10.69 -6.97 -7.37
C TYR A 248 11.06 -5.86 -6.38
N LEU A 249 12.32 -5.43 -6.36
CA LEU A 249 12.77 -4.38 -5.44
C LEU A 249 12.06 -3.06 -5.74
N ASN A 250 12.03 -2.70 -7.02
CA ASN A 250 11.35 -1.53 -7.57
C ASN A 250 10.63 -1.96 -8.83
N ARG A 251 9.33 -1.70 -8.91
CA ARG A 251 8.54 -2.02 -10.11
C ARG A 251 7.82 -0.78 -10.62
N ILE A 252 8.23 -0.33 -11.80
CA ILE A 252 7.52 0.70 -12.57
C ILE A 252 6.79 -0.04 -13.69
N ILE A 253 5.46 -0.08 -13.64
CA ILE A 253 4.66 -0.61 -14.76
C ILE A 253 4.01 0.57 -15.47
N ALA A 254 4.44 0.74 -16.70
CA ALA A 254 3.79 1.52 -17.73
C ALA A 254 2.79 0.61 -18.45
N ASN A 255 1.49 0.86 -18.28
CA ASN A 255 0.46 0.26 -19.13
C ASN A 255 0.12 1.20 -20.29
#